data_AF-A0A5S6QNP9-F1
#
_entry.id   AF-A0A5S6QNP9-F1
#
_cell.length_a   1.000
_cell.length_b   1.000
_cell.length_c   1.000
_cell.angle_alpha   90.00
_cell.angle_beta   90.00
_cell.angle_gamma   90.00
#
_symmetry.space_group_name_H-M   'P 1'
#
loop_
_entity.id
_entity.type
_entity.pdbx_description
1 polymer ?
#
loop_
_entity_poly.entity_id
_entity_poly.type
_entity_poly.pdbx_seq_one_letter_code
_entity_poly.pdbx_strand_id
1 'polypeptide(L)'
;MLTARRMRDKSITYERDILAEKRRSQLEALDQVEEEVADQDCYEKFRHMLKVTMPHVGLVALLTMYTVCGGAIFHLIESAHELQLKSTSIRTLGMTKNSFLTTMWNLSQTENLTLSQWIEAGLERMQSLEVLLYEGYVERYITVNDVLNKTERLQWTLAQSIFFATTVITTIGYGHMVPRTLSGQILCIVFGALGIPLLLITVADIGKFLSDFITYFYRHVKKFKFKHTERLSEVLQQSRRNGENWESSQKGLNAIRNIIRKCLSSRFGA
;
A
#
# COMPACT_ATOMS: atom_id res chain seq x y z
N MET A 1 -72.60 28.90 -32.68
CA MET A 1 -71.35 29.64 -32.35
C MET A 1 -70.36 28.87 -31.48
N LEU A 2 -70.79 28.02 -30.54
CA LEU A 2 -69.89 27.27 -29.63
C LEU A 2 -69.00 26.22 -30.35
N THR A 3 -69.49 25.60 -31.42
CA THR A 3 -68.79 24.54 -32.17
C THR A 3 -67.58 25.05 -32.96
N ALA A 4 -67.70 26.24 -33.56
CA ALA A 4 -66.62 26.85 -34.35
C ALA A 4 -65.48 27.39 -33.47
N ARG A 5 -65.78 27.89 -32.26
CA ARG A 5 -64.75 28.24 -31.25
C ARG A 5 -64.01 27.01 -30.73
N ARG A 6 -64.74 25.92 -30.45
CA ARG A 6 -64.16 24.65 -30.00
C ARG A 6 -63.23 24.01 -31.03
N MET A 7 -63.54 24.10 -32.33
CA MET A 7 -62.63 23.61 -33.38
C MET A 7 -61.36 24.47 -33.51
N ARG A 8 -61.48 25.79 -33.35
CA ARG A 8 -60.32 26.70 -33.37
C ARG A 8 -59.39 26.49 -32.18
N ASP A 9 -59.93 26.29 -30.98
CA ASP A 9 -59.13 25.92 -29.81
C ASP A 9 -58.44 24.57 -29.98
N LYS A 10 -59.13 23.56 -30.54
CA LYS A 10 -58.50 22.26 -30.83
C LYS A 10 -57.34 22.39 -31.83
N SER A 11 -57.47 23.22 -32.85
CA SER A 11 -56.40 23.49 -33.83
C SER A 11 -55.19 24.18 -33.18
N ILE A 12 -55.41 25.16 -32.31
CA ILE A 12 -54.34 25.88 -31.61
C ILE A 12 -53.65 24.98 -30.58
N THR A 13 -54.39 24.13 -29.90
CA THR A 13 -53.84 23.16 -28.95
C THR A 13 -52.98 22.12 -29.68
N TYR A 14 -53.45 21.63 -30.82
CA TYR A 14 -52.71 20.70 -31.68
C TYR A 14 -51.38 21.27 -32.21
N GLU A 15 -51.36 22.52 -32.69
CA GLU A 15 -50.11 23.17 -33.10
C GLU A 15 -49.14 23.36 -31.93
N ARG A 16 -49.63 23.69 -30.73
CA ARG A 16 -48.79 23.83 -29.53
C ARG A 16 -48.17 22.51 -29.11
N ASP A 17 -48.91 21.41 -29.22
CA ASP A 17 -48.43 20.08 -28.88
C ASP A 17 -47.32 19.63 -29.84
N ILE A 18 -47.50 19.85 -31.16
CA ILE A 18 -46.45 19.58 -32.16
C ILE A 18 -45.19 20.42 -31.90
N LEU A 19 -45.36 21.71 -31.56
CA LEU A 19 -44.24 22.61 -31.29
C LEU A 19 -43.52 22.28 -29.96
N ALA A 20 -44.23 21.70 -29.00
CA ALA A 20 -43.67 21.24 -27.73
C ALA A 20 -42.93 19.91 -27.89
N GLU A 21 -43.45 19.00 -28.70
CA GLU A 21 -42.81 17.73 -29.04
C GLU A 21 -41.53 17.93 -29.85
N LYS A 22 -41.58 18.80 -30.87
CA LYS A 22 -40.39 19.19 -31.66
C LYS A 22 -39.30 19.82 -30.79
N ARG A 23 -39.67 20.62 -29.77
CA ARG A 23 -38.71 21.19 -28.80
C ARG A 23 -38.13 20.15 -27.86
N ARG A 24 -38.92 19.15 -27.44
CA ARG A 24 -38.41 18.05 -26.61
C ARG A 24 -37.40 17.20 -27.37
N SER A 25 -37.69 16.82 -28.60
CA SER A 25 -36.74 16.06 -29.43
C SER A 25 -35.46 16.85 -29.71
N GLN A 26 -35.54 18.18 -29.87
CA GLN A 26 -34.35 19.02 -29.99
C GLN A 26 -33.57 19.14 -28.69
N LEU A 27 -34.24 19.21 -27.53
CA LEU A 27 -33.57 19.22 -26.23
C LEU A 27 -32.86 17.89 -25.97
N GLU A 28 -33.49 16.76 -26.26
CA GLU A 28 -32.90 15.43 -26.11
C GLU A 28 -31.67 15.24 -27.00
N ALA A 29 -31.72 15.75 -28.24
CA ALA A 29 -30.56 15.72 -29.14
C ALA A 29 -29.41 16.63 -28.65
N LEU A 30 -29.72 17.78 -28.04
CA LEU A 30 -28.71 18.66 -27.45
C LEU A 30 -28.08 18.03 -26.19
N ASP A 31 -28.89 17.38 -25.35
CA ASP A 31 -28.44 16.71 -24.13
C ASP A 31 -27.51 15.53 -24.47
N GLN A 32 -27.84 14.74 -25.50
CA GLN A 32 -26.96 13.66 -26.00
C GLN A 32 -25.62 14.18 -26.51
N VAL A 33 -25.63 15.29 -27.26
CA VAL A 33 -24.39 15.91 -27.75
C VAL A 33 -23.56 16.48 -26.60
N GLU A 34 -24.20 17.05 -25.57
CA GLU A 34 -23.52 17.56 -24.38
C GLU A 34 -22.90 16.42 -23.55
N GLU A 35 -23.56 15.26 -23.46
CA GLU A 35 -23.07 14.06 -22.79
C GLU A 35 -21.88 13.43 -23.54
N GLU A 36 -21.94 13.31 -24.89
CA GLU A 36 -20.83 12.84 -25.71
C GLU A 36 -19.61 13.78 -25.65
N VAL A 37 -19.83 15.10 -25.67
CA VAL A 37 -18.74 16.09 -25.55
C VAL A 37 -18.10 16.04 -24.15
N ALA A 38 -18.89 15.81 -23.10
CA ALA A 38 -18.38 15.68 -21.74
C ALA A 38 -17.53 14.41 -21.55
N ASP A 39 -17.93 13.28 -22.15
CA ASP A 39 -17.17 12.02 -22.08
C ASP A 39 -15.86 12.11 -22.90
N GLN A 40 -15.92 12.75 -24.07
CA GLN A 40 -14.73 13.03 -24.91
C GLN A 40 -13.72 13.95 -24.20
N ASP A 41 -14.19 15.03 -23.55
CA ASP A 41 -13.34 15.96 -22.79
C ASP A 41 -12.75 15.30 -21.52
N CYS A 42 -13.49 14.39 -20.88
CA CYS A 42 -12.99 13.55 -19.78
C CYS A 42 -11.86 12.62 -20.25
N TYR A 43 -12.04 11.97 -21.40
CA TYR A 43 -11.07 11.03 -21.98
C TYR A 43 -9.79 11.74 -22.46
N GLU A 44 -9.92 12.90 -23.11
CA GLU A 44 -8.80 13.76 -23.51
C GLU A 44 -8.02 14.29 -22.30
N LYS A 45 -8.71 14.79 -21.26
CA LYS A 45 -8.08 15.21 -20.00
C LYS A 45 -7.38 14.06 -19.29
N PHE A 46 -7.99 12.87 -19.26
CA PHE A 46 -7.40 11.68 -18.66
C PHE A 46 -6.15 11.23 -19.42
N ARG A 47 -6.19 11.17 -20.75
CA ARG A 47 -5.06 10.83 -21.62
C ARG A 47 -3.91 11.84 -21.49
N HIS A 48 -4.22 13.12 -21.38
CA HIS A 48 -3.22 14.18 -21.19
C HIS A 48 -2.60 14.13 -19.79
N MET A 49 -3.40 13.85 -18.76
CA MET A 49 -2.90 13.64 -17.41
C MET A 49 -1.99 12.40 -17.33
N LEU A 50 -2.40 11.28 -17.97
CA LEU A 50 -1.58 10.07 -18.09
C LEU A 50 -0.23 10.37 -18.75
N LYS A 51 -0.20 11.06 -19.91
CA LYS A 51 1.05 11.41 -20.60
C LYS A 51 2.01 12.25 -19.77
N VAL A 52 1.49 13.14 -18.92
CA VAL A 52 2.29 13.98 -18.02
C VAL A 52 2.78 13.20 -16.79
N THR A 53 2.00 12.24 -16.29
CA THR A 53 2.34 11.40 -15.13
C THR A 53 3.20 10.17 -15.48
N MET A 54 3.23 9.76 -16.76
CA MET A 54 4.02 8.63 -17.28
C MET A 54 5.50 8.60 -16.90
N PRO A 55 6.30 9.68 -17.03
CA PRO A 55 7.72 9.62 -16.67
C PRO A 55 7.94 9.37 -15.18
N HIS A 56 7.09 9.94 -14.32
CA HIS A 56 7.13 9.73 -12.86
C HIS A 56 6.79 8.28 -12.50
N VAL A 57 5.74 7.74 -13.10
CA VAL A 57 5.32 6.34 -12.90
C VAL A 57 6.38 5.37 -13.46
N GLY A 58 7.01 5.71 -14.57
CA GLY A 58 8.10 4.94 -15.16
C GLY A 58 9.31 4.83 -14.24
N LEU A 59 9.68 5.91 -13.56
CA LEU A 59 10.80 5.91 -12.61
C LEU A 59 10.50 5.03 -11.39
N VAL A 60 9.28 5.10 -10.85
CA VAL A 60 8.83 4.22 -9.75
C VAL A 60 8.77 2.76 -10.17
N ALA A 61 8.26 2.47 -11.37
CA ALA A 61 8.21 1.13 -11.91
C ALA A 61 9.61 0.55 -12.13
N LEU A 62 10.56 1.36 -12.63
CA LEU A 62 11.96 0.98 -12.80
C LEU A 62 12.61 0.66 -11.45
N LEU A 63 12.43 1.52 -10.44
CA LEU A 63 12.92 1.26 -9.09
C LEU A 63 12.33 -0.02 -8.50
N THR A 64 11.03 -0.25 -8.69
CA THR A 64 10.34 -1.46 -8.22
C THR A 64 10.86 -2.71 -8.92
N MET A 65 11.08 -2.65 -10.23
CA MET A 65 11.68 -3.77 -10.97
C MET A 65 13.11 -4.03 -10.53
N TYR A 66 13.90 -2.97 -10.27
CA TYR A 66 15.25 -3.07 -9.74
C TYR A 66 15.29 -3.79 -8.37
N THR A 67 14.38 -3.46 -7.45
CA THR A 67 14.32 -4.12 -6.14
C THR A 67 13.86 -5.57 -6.23
N VAL A 68 12.87 -5.87 -7.08
CA VAL A 68 12.40 -7.24 -7.28
C VAL A 68 13.50 -8.11 -7.89
N CYS A 69 14.19 -7.61 -8.93
CA CYS A 69 15.33 -8.30 -9.53
C CYS A 69 16.47 -8.50 -8.52
N GLY A 70 16.85 -7.47 -7.76
CA GLY A 70 17.87 -7.59 -6.72
C GLY A 70 17.50 -8.61 -5.65
N GLY A 71 16.26 -8.56 -5.15
CA GLY A 71 15.73 -9.53 -4.19
C GLY A 71 15.73 -10.96 -4.70
N ALA A 72 15.40 -11.18 -5.98
CA ALA A 72 15.49 -12.50 -6.61
C ALA A 72 16.93 -13.01 -6.69
N ILE A 73 17.90 -12.15 -7.02
CA ILE A 73 19.32 -12.53 -7.06
C ILE A 73 19.82 -12.89 -5.65
N PHE A 74 19.50 -12.09 -4.63
CA PHE A 74 19.86 -12.41 -3.24
C PHE A 74 19.23 -13.73 -2.80
N HIS A 75 17.96 -13.97 -3.13
CA HIS A 75 17.29 -15.23 -2.84
C HIS A 75 18.04 -16.42 -3.46
N LEU A 76 18.42 -16.34 -4.74
CA LEU A 76 19.11 -17.44 -5.43
C LEU A 76 20.47 -17.78 -4.80
N ILE A 77 21.22 -16.78 -4.35
CA ILE A 77 22.56 -16.97 -3.78
C ILE A 77 22.47 -17.45 -2.32
N GLU A 78 21.70 -16.75 -1.49
CA GLU A 78 21.71 -16.96 -0.04
C GLU A 78 20.79 -18.11 0.41
N SER A 79 19.70 -18.41 -0.31
CA SER A 79 18.79 -19.50 0.10
C SER A 79 19.46 -20.88 0.04
N ALA A 80 20.27 -21.13 -0.99
CA ALA A 80 21.02 -22.37 -1.12
C ALA A 80 22.08 -22.51 -0.01
N HIS A 81 22.75 -21.39 0.33
CA HIS A 81 23.74 -21.35 1.39
C HIS A 81 23.11 -21.53 2.79
N GLU A 82 21.98 -20.89 3.04
CA GLU A 82 21.21 -21.04 4.28
C GLU A 82 20.83 -22.51 4.52
N LEU A 83 20.31 -23.19 3.49
CA LEU A 83 19.90 -24.58 3.60
C LEU A 83 21.06 -25.52 4.00
N GLN A 84 22.24 -25.31 3.42
CA GLN A 84 23.44 -26.09 3.74
C GLN A 84 23.95 -25.80 5.17
N LEU A 85 23.99 -24.53 5.58
CA LEU A 85 24.39 -24.14 6.93
C LEU A 85 23.45 -24.72 7.98
N LYS A 86 22.14 -24.64 7.72
CA LYS A 86 21.09 -25.09 8.63
C LYS A 86 21.14 -26.61 8.81
N SER A 87 21.19 -27.37 7.72
CA SER A 87 21.29 -28.84 7.78
C SER A 87 22.56 -29.31 8.47
N THR A 88 23.71 -28.69 8.18
CA THR A 88 24.99 -29.01 8.84
C THR A 88 24.92 -28.73 10.34
N SER A 89 24.34 -27.60 10.74
CA SER A 89 24.28 -27.19 12.14
C SER A 89 23.33 -28.06 12.95
N ILE A 90 22.15 -28.40 12.41
CA ILE A 90 21.20 -29.33 13.04
C ILE A 90 21.86 -30.70 13.21
N ARG A 91 22.59 -31.18 12.19
CA ARG A 91 23.33 -32.44 12.27
C ARG A 91 24.41 -32.41 13.36
N THR A 92 25.24 -31.38 13.40
CA THR A 92 26.29 -31.23 14.41
C THR A 92 25.69 -31.14 15.81
N LEU A 93 24.60 -30.40 15.99
CA LEU A 93 23.89 -30.32 17.27
C LEU A 93 23.35 -31.69 17.72
N GLY A 94 22.76 -32.46 16.80
CA GLY A 94 22.31 -33.83 17.06
C GLY A 94 23.46 -34.77 17.44
N MET A 95 24.59 -34.69 16.73
CA MET A 95 25.78 -35.48 17.04
C MET A 95 26.37 -35.13 18.41
N THR A 96 26.51 -33.84 18.74
CA THR A 96 27.00 -33.38 20.05
C THR A 96 26.07 -33.83 21.17
N LYS A 97 24.75 -33.75 20.98
CA LYS A 97 23.75 -34.26 21.94
C LYS A 97 23.90 -35.77 22.17
N ASN A 98 24.03 -36.56 21.11
CA ASN A 98 24.23 -38.00 21.23
C ASN A 98 25.58 -38.34 21.88
N SER A 99 26.63 -37.58 21.58
CA SER A 99 27.94 -37.71 22.21
C SER A 99 27.87 -37.39 23.71
N PHE A 100 27.14 -36.35 24.11
CA PHE A 100 26.87 -36.04 25.51
C PHE A 100 26.19 -37.21 26.21
N LEU A 101 25.07 -37.69 25.66
CA LEU A 101 24.31 -38.81 26.26
C LEU A 101 25.16 -40.08 26.39
N THR A 102 25.95 -40.41 25.36
CA THR A 102 26.84 -41.58 25.37
C THR A 102 27.95 -41.42 26.42
N THR A 103 28.50 -40.22 26.57
CA THR A 103 29.52 -39.93 27.59
C THR A 103 28.93 -40.04 28.99
N MET A 104 27.74 -39.49 29.23
CA MET A 104 27.04 -39.60 30.52
C MET A 104 26.71 -41.05 30.87
N TRP A 105 26.25 -41.83 29.89
CA TRP A 105 26.00 -43.26 30.06
C TRP A 105 27.28 -44.04 30.37
N ASN A 106 28.37 -43.80 29.65
CA ASN A 106 29.62 -44.49 29.91
C ASN A 106 30.17 -44.14 31.30
N LEU A 107 30.10 -42.87 31.71
CA LEU A 107 30.53 -42.44 33.04
C LEU A 107 29.66 -43.00 34.17
N SER A 108 28.36 -43.22 33.94
CA SER A 108 27.50 -43.85 34.95
C SER A 108 27.84 -45.31 35.21
N GLN A 109 28.52 -45.98 34.27
CA GLN A 109 28.96 -47.37 34.40
C GLN A 109 30.37 -47.51 35.01
N THR A 110 31.08 -46.41 35.24
CA THR A 110 32.44 -46.43 35.81
C THR A 110 32.41 -46.70 37.31
N GLU A 111 33.07 -47.77 37.76
CA GLU A 111 33.25 -48.04 39.18
C GLU A 111 34.18 -46.99 39.84
N ASN A 112 33.87 -46.59 41.08
CA ASN A 112 34.61 -45.59 41.88
C ASN A 112 34.60 -44.13 41.37
N LEU A 113 33.67 -43.73 40.50
CA LEU A 113 33.51 -42.32 40.11
C LEU A 113 32.85 -41.52 41.24
N THR A 114 33.44 -40.37 41.61
CA THR A 114 32.79 -39.47 42.57
C THR A 114 31.69 -38.64 41.90
N LEU A 115 30.68 -38.22 42.67
CA LEU A 115 29.64 -37.32 42.17
C LEU A 115 30.22 -36.02 41.61
N SER A 116 31.26 -35.47 42.23
CA SER A 116 31.91 -34.24 41.77
C SER A 116 32.54 -34.40 40.38
N GLN A 117 33.22 -35.52 40.13
CA GLN A 117 33.81 -35.82 38.82
C GLN A 117 32.75 -36.03 37.74
N TRP A 118 31.63 -36.68 38.08
CA TRP A 118 30.51 -36.85 37.17
C TRP A 118 29.86 -35.51 36.80
N ILE A 119 29.61 -34.66 37.79
CA ILE A 119 29.05 -33.31 37.59
C ILE A 119 29.99 -32.46 36.73
N GLU A 120 31.29 -32.45 37.02
CA GLU A 120 32.28 -31.66 36.27
C GLU A 120 32.33 -32.08 34.79
N ALA A 121 32.40 -33.38 34.51
CA ALA A 121 32.37 -33.90 33.14
C ALA A 121 31.04 -33.61 32.43
N GLY A 122 29.92 -33.65 33.16
CA GLY A 122 28.60 -33.29 32.63
C GLY A 122 28.51 -31.82 32.24
N LEU A 123 28.97 -30.93 33.12
CA LEU A 123 28.97 -29.48 32.89
C LEU A 123 29.85 -29.08 31.71
N GLU A 124 31.05 -29.64 31.60
CA GLU A 124 31.97 -29.35 30.47
C GLU A 124 31.33 -29.71 29.12
N ARG A 125 30.69 -30.88 29.04
CA ARG A 125 30.03 -31.34 27.83
C ARG A 125 28.74 -30.57 27.54
N MET A 126 28.01 -30.18 28.57
CA MET A 126 26.80 -29.35 28.44
C MET A 126 27.14 -27.94 27.95
N GLN A 127 28.20 -27.33 28.46
CA GLN A 127 28.68 -26.02 27.99
C GLN A 127 29.02 -26.03 26.50
N SER A 128 29.64 -27.11 26.00
CA SER A 128 29.91 -27.27 24.55
C SER A 128 28.63 -27.29 23.70
N LEU A 129 27.56 -27.90 24.23
CA LEU A 129 26.26 -27.93 23.56
C LEU A 129 25.58 -26.55 23.60
N GLU A 130 25.67 -25.84 24.72
CA GLU A 130 25.12 -24.49 24.88
C GLU A 130 25.77 -23.49 23.92
N VAL A 131 27.11 -23.51 23.80
CA VAL A 131 27.84 -22.65 22.85
C VAL A 131 27.37 -22.91 21.42
N LEU A 132 27.28 -24.17 21.00
CA LEU A 132 26.84 -24.54 19.66
C LEU A 132 25.39 -24.11 19.39
N LEU A 133 24.52 -24.21 20.40
CA LEU A 133 23.11 -23.83 20.30
C LEU A 133 22.96 -22.30 20.23
N TYR A 134 23.74 -21.56 21.01
CA TYR A 134 23.81 -20.10 20.96
C TYR A 134 24.33 -19.60 19.61
N GLU A 135 25.47 -20.12 19.13
CA GLU A 135 26.01 -19.79 17.81
C GLU A 135 25.03 -20.14 16.69
N GLY A 136 24.39 -21.31 16.77
CA GLY A 136 23.37 -21.73 15.81
C GLY A 136 22.17 -20.78 15.75
N TYR A 137 21.73 -20.28 16.91
CA TYR A 137 20.62 -19.33 17.00
C TYR A 137 20.98 -17.96 16.44
N VAL A 138 22.11 -17.38 16.89
CA VAL A 138 22.51 -16.01 16.54
C VAL A 138 23.01 -15.91 15.11
N GLU A 139 23.90 -16.83 14.69
CA GLU A 139 24.62 -16.68 13.42
C GLU A 139 23.92 -17.38 12.26
N ARG A 140 23.09 -18.41 12.54
CA ARG A 140 22.60 -19.35 11.52
C ARG A 140 21.07 -19.45 11.45
N TYR A 141 20.37 -18.55 12.13
CA TYR A 141 18.89 -18.47 12.14
C TYR A 141 18.19 -19.77 12.52
N ILE A 142 18.84 -20.60 13.35
CA ILE A 142 18.26 -21.86 13.82
C ILE A 142 17.23 -21.53 14.89
N THR A 143 15.97 -21.81 14.58
CA THR A 143 14.86 -21.62 15.51
C THR A 143 14.69 -22.88 16.36
N VAL A 144 14.10 -22.75 17.55
CA VAL A 144 13.71 -23.90 18.39
C VAL A 144 12.89 -24.93 17.62
N ASN A 145 12.04 -24.49 16.69
CA ASN A 145 11.24 -25.39 15.85
C ASN A 145 12.09 -26.23 14.88
N ASP A 146 13.23 -25.70 14.43
CA ASP A 146 14.16 -26.43 13.57
C ASP A 146 14.89 -27.51 14.39
N VAL A 147 15.27 -27.19 15.63
CA VAL A 147 15.87 -28.15 16.57
C VAL A 147 14.89 -29.25 16.97
N LEU A 148 13.61 -28.91 17.11
CA LEU A 148 12.53 -29.86 17.42
C LEU A 148 12.00 -30.60 16.18
N ASN A 149 12.57 -30.35 15.00
CA ASN A 149 12.14 -30.90 13.71
C ASN A 149 10.64 -30.71 13.43
N LYS A 150 10.08 -29.57 13.88
CA LYS A 150 8.65 -29.25 13.77
C LYS A 150 8.32 -28.47 12.49
N THR A 151 9.26 -27.67 11.99
CA THR A 151 9.10 -26.90 10.74
C THR A 151 10.46 -26.56 10.13
N GLU A 152 10.61 -26.69 8.82
CA GLU A 152 11.76 -26.17 8.07
C GLU A 152 11.39 -24.81 7.46
N ARG A 153 11.57 -23.71 8.19
CA ARG A 153 11.36 -22.36 7.64
C ARG A 153 12.70 -21.74 7.27
N LEU A 154 12.88 -21.41 5.99
CA LEU A 154 14.00 -20.59 5.53
C LEU A 154 13.70 -19.12 5.79
N GLN A 155 14.70 -18.35 6.21
CA GLN A 155 14.62 -16.89 6.31
C GLN A 155 14.69 -16.26 4.92
N TRP A 156 15.56 -16.77 4.05
CA TRP A 156 15.70 -16.35 2.65
C TRP A 156 14.56 -16.88 1.78
N THR A 157 13.33 -16.47 2.07
CA THR A 157 12.19 -16.60 1.13
C THR A 157 12.21 -15.47 0.11
N LEU A 158 11.59 -15.65 -1.05
CA LEU A 158 11.55 -14.60 -2.09
C LEU A 158 10.97 -13.27 -1.56
N ALA A 159 9.87 -13.34 -0.81
CA ALA A 159 9.24 -12.15 -0.24
C ALA A 159 10.17 -11.42 0.76
N GLN A 160 10.82 -12.17 1.66
CA GLN A 160 11.77 -11.59 2.61
C GLN A 160 13.03 -11.05 1.92
N SER A 161 13.44 -11.66 0.80
CA SER A 161 14.60 -11.21 0.01
C SER A 161 14.31 -9.88 -0.71
N ILE A 162 13.09 -9.71 -1.23
CA ILE A 162 12.65 -8.43 -1.82
C ILE A 162 12.53 -7.36 -0.72
N PHE A 163 12.01 -7.73 0.44
CA PHE A 163 11.96 -6.83 1.59
C PHE A 163 13.37 -6.41 2.04
N PHE A 164 14.30 -7.35 2.16
CA PHE A 164 15.71 -7.08 2.42
C PHE A 164 16.30 -6.11 1.37
N ALA A 165 16.15 -6.39 0.07
CA ALA A 165 16.63 -5.51 -1.00
C ALA A 165 16.04 -4.09 -0.89
N THR A 166 14.76 -3.99 -0.54
CA THR A 166 14.09 -2.70 -0.29
C THR A 166 14.72 -1.98 0.90
N THR A 167 15.01 -2.68 2.01
CA THR A 167 15.64 -2.10 3.20
C THR A 167 17.08 -1.64 2.96
N VAL A 168 17.80 -2.29 2.03
CA VAL A 168 19.16 -1.89 1.61
C VAL A 168 19.11 -0.57 0.86
N ILE A 169 18.28 -0.46 -0.18
CA ILE A 169 18.22 0.79 -0.97
C ILE A 169 17.64 1.95 -0.18
N THR A 170 16.70 1.69 0.74
CA THR A 170 16.11 2.70 1.63
C THR A 170 17.00 3.06 2.80
N THR A 171 18.16 2.40 2.94
CA THR A 171 19.12 2.62 4.04
C THR A 171 18.53 2.40 5.43
N ILE A 172 17.41 1.65 5.54
CA ILE A 172 16.79 1.31 6.83
C ILE A 172 17.64 0.28 7.56
N GLY A 173 18.03 -0.80 6.87
CA GLY A 173 18.98 -1.79 7.38
C GLY A 173 18.64 -2.42 8.74
N TYR A 174 17.51 -3.14 8.86
CA TYR A 174 17.10 -3.76 10.13
C TYR A 174 18.11 -4.75 10.75
N GLY A 175 19.01 -5.33 9.95
CA GLY A 175 20.07 -6.23 10.44
C GLY A 175 19.63 -7.63 10.90
N HIS A 176 18.32 -7.91 10.97
CA HIS A 176 17.82 -9.25 11.31
C HIS A 176 18.13 -10.32 10.24
N MET A 177 18.42 -9.90 9.01
CA MET A 177 18.69 -10.76 7.87
C MET A 177 19.81 -10.12 7.05
N VAL A 178 20.94 -10.83 6.89
CA VAL A 178 22.13 -10.31 6.21
C VAL A 178 22.78 -11.38 5.34
N PRO A 179 23.35 -11.02 4.18
CA PRO A 179 24.05 -11.98 3.33
C PRO A 179 25.32 -12.46 4.05
N ARG A 180 25.48 -13.79 4.13
CA ARG A 180 26.64 -14.40 4.78
C ARG A 180 27.68 -14.86 3.76
N THR A 181 27.29 -15.02 2.50
CA THR A 181 28.24 -15.36 1.45
C THR A 181 29.08 -14.15 1.04
N LEU A 182 30.35 -14.37 0.69
CA LEU A 182 31.22 -13.32 0.16
C LEU A 182 30.61 -12.67 -1.10
N SER A 183 30.03 -13.48 -1.98
CA SER A 183 29.32 -13.02 -3.18
C SER A 183 28.12 -12.15 -2.84
N GLY A 184 27.31 -12.55 -1.86
CA GLY A 184 26.14 -11.79 -1.41
C GLY A 184 26.51 -10.47 -0.77
N GLN A 185 27.62 -10.42 -0.01
CA GLN A 185 28.14 -9.19 0.58
C GLN A 185 28.64 -8.20 -0.48
N ILE A 186 29.43 -8.67 -1.45
CA ILE A 186 29.89 -7.84 -2.58
C ILE A 186 28.69 -7.34 -3.38
N LEU A 187 27.73 -8.22 -3.68
CA LEU A 187 26.49 -7.86 -4.37
C LEU A 187 25.72 -6.79 -3.58
N CYS A 188 25.61 -6.91 -2.26
CA CYS A 188 24.95 -5.93 -1.40
C CYS A 188 25.58 -4.54 -1.51
N ILE A 189 26.92 -4.46 -1.51
CA ILE A 189 27.66 -3.20 -1.66
C ILE A 189 27.36 -2.56 -3.03
N VAL A 190 27.50 -3.34 -4.12
CA VAL A 190 27.26 -2.83 -5.48
C VAL A 190 25.79 -2.44 -5.68
N PHE A 191 24.87 -3.27 -5.18
CA PHE A 191 23.43 -3.03 -5.26
C PHE A 191 23.02 -1.77 -4.49
N GLY A 192 23.59 -1.54 -3.30
CA GLY A 192 23.39 -0.31 -2.53
C GLY A 192 23.96 0.92 -3.23
N ALA A 193 25.18 0.82 -3.79
CA ALA A 193 25.85 1.92 -4.46
C ALA A 193 25.05 2.47 -5.66
N LEU A 194 24.38 1.60 -6.42
CA LEU A 194 23.52 1.98 -7.55
C LEU A 194 22.08 2.29 -7.12
N GLY A 195 21.55 1.57 -6.14
CA GLY A 195 20.16 1.67 -5.69
C GLY A 195 19.87 2.91 -4.87
N ILE A 196 20.81 3.37 -4.01
CA ILE A 196 20.60 4.55 -3.16
C ILE A 196 20.42 5.82 -4.00
N PRO A 197 21.30 6.16 -4.98
CA PRO A 197 21.09 7.32 -5.84
C PRO A 197 19.78 7.23 -6.64
N LEU A 198 19.45 6.04 -7.16
CA LEU A 198 18.22 5.81 -7.91
C LEU A 198 16.97 6.06 -7.04
N LEU A 199 16.98 5.57 -5.80
CA LEU A 199 15.91 5.84 -4.85
C LEU A 199 15.80 7.34 -4.56
N LEU A 200 16.92 8.04 -4.31
CA LEU A 200 16.89 9.48 -4.02
C LEU A 200 16.28 10.31 -5.15
N ILE A 201 16.64 9.99 -6.41
CA ILE A 201 16.05 10.65 -7.59
C ILE A 201 14.54 10.36 -7.65
N THR A 202 14.14 9.11 -7.40
CA THR A 202 12.73 8.70 -7.38
C THR A 202 11.94 9.41 -6.28
N VAL A 203 12.49 9.53 -5.07
CA VAL A 203 11.85 10.22 -3.95
C VAL A 203 11.70 11.71 -4.22
N ALA A 204 12.71 12.37 -4.79
CA ALA A 204 12.63 13.78 -5.16
C ALA A 204 11.52 14.03 -6.19
N ASP A 205 11.40 13.15 -7.17
CA ASP A 205 10.40 13.21 -8.22
C ASP A 205 8.98 12.96 -7.68
N ILE A 206 8.79 11.92 -6.86
CA ILE A 206 7.53 11.66 -6.15
C ILE A 206 7.16 12.85 -5.26
N GLY A 207 8.12 13.45 -4.56
CA GLY A 207 7.91 14.60 -3.69
C GLY A 207 7.34 15.81 -4.43
N LYS A 208 7.86 16.08 -5.64
CA LYS A 208 7.33 17.12 -6.52
C LYS A 208 5.91 16.80 -6.99
N PHE A 209 5.70 15.58 -7.48
CA PHE A 209 4.37 15.12 -7.90
C PHE A 209 3.34 15.23 -6.76
N LEU A 210 3.71 14.84 -5.54
CA LEU A 210 2.86 14.93 -4.37
C LEU A 210 2.53 16.38 -4.01
N SER A 211 3.49 17.29 -4.11
CA SER A 211 3.28 18.72 -3.86
C SER A 211 2.31 19.36 -4.86
N ASP A 212 2.47 19.04 -6.15
CA ASP A 212 1.56 19.49 -7.21
C ASP A 212 0.16 18.91 -7.01
N PHE A 213 0.06 17.62 -6.65
CA PHE A 213 -1.19 16.95 -6.33
C PHE A 213 -1.90 17.58 -5.13
N ILE A 214 -1.18 17.86 -4.04
CA ILE A 214 -1.73 18.53 -2.85
C ILE A 214 -2.22 19.93 -3.21
N THR A 215 -1.45 20.69 -4.00
CA THR A 215 -1.83 22.05 -4.42
C THR A 215 -3.07 22.02 -5.32
N TYR A 216 -3.13 21.07 -6.25
CA TYR A 216 -4.32 20.82 -7.08
C TYR A 216 -5.53 20.50 -6.21
N PHE A 217 -5.40 19.54 -5.29
CA PHE A 217 -6.47 19.13 -4.38
C PHE A 217 -6.94 20.29 -3.49
N TYR A 218 -6.01 21.06 -2.92
CA TYR A 218 -6.30 22.25 -2.12
C TYR A 218 -7.09 23.29 -2.91
N ARG A 219 -6.66 23.60 -4.15
CA ARG A 219 -7.39 24.52 -5.04
C ARG A 219 -8.76 23.98 -5.41
N HIS A 220 -8.89 22.68 -5.63
CA HIS A 220 -10.15 22.03 -5.95
C HIS A 220 -11.13 22.11 -4.76
N VAL A 221 -10.67 21.83 -3.55
CA VAL A 221 -11.46 22.01 -2.31
C VAL A 221 -11.86 23.47 -2.10
N LYS A 222 -10.95 24.43 -2.32
CA LYS A 222 -11.24 25.86 -2.20
C LYS A 222 -12.27 26.34 -3.23
N LYS A 223 -12.12 25.95 -4.50
CA LYS A 223 -13.09 26.26 -5.57
C LYS A 223 -14.46 25.64 -5.29
N PHE A 224 -14.49 24.40 -4.80
CA PHE A 224 -15.73 23.73 -4.43
C PHE A 224 -16.43 24.47 -3.26
N LYS A 225 -15.70 24.86 -2.22
CA LYS A 225 -16.23 25.68 -1.12
C LYS A 225 -16.74 27.04 -1.63
N PHE A 226 -16.00 27.72 -2.49
CA PHE A 226 -16.39 29.04 -3.01
C PHE A 226 -17.66 28.98 -3.86
N LYS A 227 -17.74 28.04 -4.82
CA LYS A 227 -18.91 27.84 -5.71
C LYS A 227 -20.19 27.52 -4.93
N HIS A 228 -20.08 26.81 -3.81
CA HIS A 228 -21.22 26.47 -2.98
C HIS A 228 -21.66 27.63 -2.07
N THR A 229 -20.72 28.43 -1.56
CA THR A 229 -21.02 29.63 -0.75
C THR A 229 -21.69 30.72 -1.59
N GLU A 230 -21.27 30.91 -2.84
CA GLU A 230 -21.82 31.92 -3.74
C GLU A 230 -23.29 31.60 -4.13
N ARG A 231 -23.56 30.35 -4.55
CA ARG A 231 -24.94 29.86 -4.79
C ARG A 231 -25.85 30.01 -3.58
N LEU A 232 -25.31 29.84 -2.36
CA LEU A 232 -26.07 30.01 -1.14
C LEU A 232 -26.40 31.49 -0.87
N SER A 233 -25.46 32.39 -1.14
CA SER A 233 -25.67 33.84 -1.00
C SER A 233 -26.69 34.39 -2.00
N GLU A 234 -26.72 33.86 -3.22
CA GLU A 234 -27.71 34.22 -4.24
C GLU A 234 -29.14 33.81 -3.82
N VAL A 235 -29.32 32.58 -3.33
CA VAL A 235 -30.62 32.10 -2.83
C VAL A 235 -31.12 32.93 -1.63
N LEU A 236 -30.22 33.30 -0.72
CA LEU A 236 -30.55 34.15 0.43
C LEU A 236 -30.89 35.59 0.02
N GLN A 237 -30.20 36.17 -0.97
CA GLN A 237 -30.54 37.48 -1.52
C GLN A 237 -31.88 37.47 -2.27
N GLN A 238 -32.17 36.41 -3.03
CA GLN A 238 -33.44 36.25 -3.73
C GLN A 238 -34.62 36.15 -2.76
N SER A 239 -34.47 35.36 -1.69
CA SER A 239 -35.50 35.24 -0.65
C SER A 239 -35.73 36.56 0.12
N ARG A 240 -34.65 37.33 0.39
CA ARG A 240 -34.76 38.66 0.98
C ARG A 240 -35.47 39.67 0.06
N ARG A 241 -35.25 39.56 -1.26
CA ARG A 241 -35.85 40.43 -2.28
C ARG A 241 -37.34 40.11 -2.52
N ASN A 242 -37.75 38.85 -2.33
CA ASN A 242 -39.12 38.40 -2.52
C ASN A 242 -40.04 38.65 -1.31
N GLY A 243 -39.54 39.17 -0.18
CA GLY A 243 -40.39 39.60 0.94
C GLY A 243 -41.23 38.49 1.56
N GLU A 244 -40.77 37.23 1.52
CA GLU A 244 -41.50 36.10 2.12
C GLU A 244 -41.30 36.06 3.64
N ASN A 245 -42.39 35.78 4.38
CA ASN A 245 -42.45 35.74 5.85
C ASN A 245 -41.27 34.98 6.48
N TRP A 246 -40.70 35.56 7.55
CA TRP A 246 -39.51 35.11 8.28
C TRP A 246 -39.52 33.62 8.71
N GLU A 247 -40.72 33.05 8.89
CA GLU A 247 -40.95 31.65 9.28
C GLU A 247 -40.59 30.63 8.17
N SER A 248 -40.74 31.02 6.90
CA SER A 248 -40.34 30.20 5.75
C SER A 248 -38.83 30.25 5.52
N SER A 249 -38.21 31.41 5.77
CA SER A 249 -36.74 31.60 5.74
C SER A 249 -36.01 30.79 6.83
N GLN A 250 -36.59 30.66 8.03
CA GLN A 250 -36.06 29.78 9.10
C GLN A 250 -36.03 28.30 8.69
N LYS A 251 -37.06 27.83 7.97
CA LYS A 251 -37.10 26.46 7.43
C LYS A 251 -36.04 26.25 6.35
N GLY A 252 -35.83 27.23 5.46
CA GLY A 252 -34.76 27.22 4.47
C GLY A 252 -33.36 27.17 5.11
N LEU A 253 -33.10 28.00 6.11
CA LEU A 253 -31.83 28.02 6.85
C LEU A 253 -31.57 26.71 7.61
N ASN A 254 -32.61 26.08 8.16
CA ASN A 254 -32.49 24.77 8.83
C ASN A 254 -32.26 23.63 7.82
N ALA A 255 -32.88 23.68 6.64
CA ALA A 255 -32.61 22.74 5.55
C ALA A 255 -31.18 22.89 5.03
N ILE A 256 -30.70 24.12 4.86
CA ILE A 256 -29.32 24.44 4.48
C ILE A 256 -28.32 23.95 5.54
N ARG A 257 -28.60 24.21 6.83
CA ARG A 257 -27.77 23.71 7.95
C ARG A 257 -27.71 22.18 7.95
N ASN A 258 -28.81 21.50 7.64
CA ASN A 258 -28.86 20.05 7.54
C ASN A 258 -28.13 19.51 6.30
N ILE A 259 -28.18 20.18 5.16
CA ILE A 259 -27.43 19.80 3.95
C ILE A 259 -25.93 19.98 4.15
N ILE A 260 -25.51 21.09 4.77
CA ILE A 260 -24.10 21.33 5.14
C ILE A 260 -23.62 20.28 6.15
N ARG A 261 -24.44 19.96 7.15
CA ARG A 261 -24.16 18.91 8.15
C ARG A 261 -24.08 17.52 7.51
N LYS A 262 -24.92 17.19 6.52
CA LYS A 262 -24.88 15.95 5.74
C LYS A 262 -23.66 15.85 4.82
N CYS A 263 -23.25 16.95 4.19
CA CYS A 263 -22.05 17.01 3.35
C CYS A 263 -20.75 16.94 4.17
N LEU A 264 -20.76 17.47 5.40
CA LEU A 264 -19.65 17.30 6.33
C LEU A 264 -19.57 15.86 6.85
N SER A 265 -20.71 15.22 7.15
CA SER A 265 -20.72 13.82 7.62
C SER A 265 -20.44 12.79 6.53
N SER A 266 -20.78 13.05 5.27
CA SER A 266 -20.48 12.12 4.17
C SER A 266 -19.04 12.19 3.67
N ARG A 267 -18.27 13.20 4.11
CA ARG A 267 -16.88 13.44 3.65
C ARG A 267 -15.83 13.32 4.76
N PHE A 268 -16.24 13.40 6.02
CA PHE A 268 -15.49 12.94 7.20
C PHE A 268 -16.21 11.74 7.81
N GLY A 269 -16.26 10.63 7.07
CA GLY A 269 -16.63 9.34 7.64
C GLY A 269 -15.45 8.79 8.42
N ALA A 270 -15.57 8.78 9.75
CA ALA A 270 -15.14 7.63 10.54
C ALA A 270 -16.03 6.43 10.18
#